data_AF-A0A6V7GYK2-F1
#
_entry.id   AF-A0A6V7GYK2-F1
#
_cell.length_a   1.000
_cell.length_b   1.000
_cell.length_c   1.000
_cell.angle_alpha   90.00
_cell.angle_beta   90.00
_cell.angle_gamma   90.00
#
_symmetry.space_group_name_H-M   'P 1'
#
loop_
_entity.id
_entity.type
_entity.pdbx_description
1 polymer ?
#
loop_
_entity_poly.entity_id
_entity_poly.type
_entity_poly.pdbx_seq_one_letter_code
_entity_poly.pdbx_strand_id
1 'polypeptide(L)' 'IGNDSTLKMAAIKFGPQLKELRILLCQTSKSSQGVRDFIEQQYVPLKRSNPNFPVLIRECSHTEPVLYARY' A
#
# COMPACT_ATOMS: atom_id res chain seq x y z
N ILE A 1 27.66 19.92 -6.92
CA ILE A 1 27.66 18.62 -6.20
C ILE A 1 26.21 18.33 -5.87
N GLY A 2 25.49 17.77 -6.85
CA GLY A 2 24.06 17.49 -6.74
C GLY A 2 23.86 16.13 -6.11
N ASN A 3 23.41 16.11 -4.86
CA ASN A 3 22.88 14.91 -4.23
C ASN A 3 21.40 14.80 -4.62
N ASP A 4 21.14 14.32 -5.83
CA ASP A 4 19.80 13.89 -6.23
C ASP A 4 19.59 12.47 -5.71
N SER A 5 19.22 12.38 -4.43
CA SER A 5 18.77 11.15 -3.80
C SER A 5 17.30 10.86 -4.13
N THR A 6 16.88 11.04 -5.39
CA THR A 6 15.66 10.39 -5.88
C THR A 6 15.90 8.89 -5.88
N LEU A 7 15.55 8.24 -4.77
CA LEU A 7 15.35 6.80 -4.71
C LEU A 7 14.37 6.47 -5.85
N LYS A 8 14.91 5.93 -6.95
CA LYS A 8 14.10 5.29 -8.00
C LYS A 8 13.38 4.15 -7.31
N MET A 9 12.15 4.40 -6.86
CA MET A 9 11.27 3.36 -6.37
C MET A 9 11.12 2.35 -7.50
N ALA A 10 11.82 1.22 -7.37
CA ALA A 10 11.70 0.12 -8.31
C ALA A 10 10.21 -0.21 -8.43
N ALA A 11 9.70 -0.36 -9.65
CA ALA A 11 8.31 -0.70 -9.87
C ALA A 11 7.99 -1.97 -9.07
N ILE A 12 7.24 -1.82 -7.97
CA ILE A 12 6.88 -2.93 -7.10
C ILE A 12 5.90 -3.80 -7.89
N LYS A 13 6.42 -4.85 -8.51
CA LYS A 13 5.62 -5.87 -9.18
C LYS A 13 5.32 -6.99 -8.21
N PHE A 14 4.05 -7.33 -8.07
CA PHE A 14 3.65 -8.48 -7.29
C PHE A 14 4.01 -9.77 -8.02
N GLY A 15 4.42 -10.80 -7.27
CA GLY A 15 4.69 -12.12 -7.84
C GLY A 15 3.42 -12.74 -8.45
N PRO A 16 3.55 -13.66 -9.43
CA PRO A 16 2.40 -14.24 -10.15
C PRO A 16 1.46 -15.05 -9.25
N GLN A 17 1.95 -15.49 -8.09
CA GLN A 17 1.18 -16.20 -7.09
C GLN A 17 0.30 -15.26 -6.26
N LEU A 18 0.50 -13.94 -6.26
CA LEU A 18 -0.33 -13.04 -5.45
C LEU A 18 -1.56 -12.62 -6.26
N LYS A 19 -2.75 -13.01 -5.80
CA LYS A 19 -4.03 -12.72 -6.44
C LYS A 19 -4.69 -11.45 -5.94
N GLU A 20 -4.53 -11.10 -4.66
CA GLU A 20 -5.23 -9.96 -4.06
C GLU A 20 -4.52 -9.41 -2.83
N LEU A 21 -4.59 -8.10 -2.63
CA LEU A 21 -4.15 -7.42 -1.41
C LEU A 21 -5.32 -6.68 -0.77
N ARG A 22 -5.56 -6.92 0.52
CA ARG A 22 -6.60 -6.29 1.33
C ARG A 22 -5.96 -5.57 2.50
N ILE A 23 -6.13 -4.26 2.58
CA ILE A 23 -5.60 -3.40 3.64
C ILE A 23 -6.79 -2.94 4.50
N LEU A 24 -6.80 -3.30 5.77
CA LEU A 24 -7.73 -2.78 6.75
C LEU A 24 -6.99 -1.76 7.60
N LEU A 25 -7.55 -0.56 7.75
CA LEU A 25 -6.97 0.49 8.56
C LEU A 25 -8.02 1.32 9.28
N CYS A 26 -7.60 2.01 10.34
CA CYS A 26 -8.39 3.04 10.99
C CYS A 26 -8.05 4.44 10.44
N GLN A 27 -9.09 5.25 10.19
CA GLN A 27 -8.92 6.63 9.72
C GLN A 27 -8.29 7.54 10.79
N THR A 28 -8.62 7.31 12.06
CA THR A 28 -8.34 8.27 13.15
C THR A 28 -7.32 7.78 14.17
N SER A 29 -7.18 6.45 14.35
CA SER A 29 -6.23 5.91 15.33
C SER A 29 -4.79 6.23 14.96
N LYS A 30 -3.93 6.49 15.96
CA LYS A 30 -2.48 6.65 15.79
C LYS A 30 -1.81 5.35 15.32
N SER A 31 -2.35 4.19 15.70
CA SER A 31 -1.80 2.88 15.30
C SER A 31 -1.82 2.66 13.79
N SER A 32 -2.77 3.26 13.07
CA SER A 32 -2.90 3.16 11.62
C SER A 32 -2.23 4.30 10.84
N GLN A 33 -1.52 5.22 11.50
CA GLN A 33 -0.90 6.38 10.85
C GLN A 33 0.08 5.97 9.75
N GLY A 34 1.00 5.05 10.02
CA GLY A 34 1.97 4.60 9.01
C GLY A 34 1.33 3.93 7.79
N VAL A 35 0.17 3.28 7.97
CA VAL A 35 -0.57 2.69 6.84
C VAL A 35 -1.25 3.75 5.99
N ARG A 36 -1.74 4.83 6.59
CA ARG A 36 -2.28 5.99 5.86
C ARG A 36 -1.18 6.65 5.02
N ASP A 37 -0.04 6.92 5.63
CA ASP A 37 1.11 7.54 4.95
C ASP A 37 1.61 6.65 3.79
N PHE A 38 1.64 5.33 3.99
CA PHE A 38 1.97 4.37 2.94
C PHE A 38 0.98 4.40 1.78
N ILE A 39 -0.33 4.44 2.06
CA ILE A 39 -1.37 4.51 1.02
C ILE A 39 -1.22 5.81 0.23
N GLU A 40 -1.07 6.96 0.89
CA GLU A 40 -0.95 8.26 0.21
C GLU A 40 0.26 8.32 -0.73
N GLN A 41 1.41 7.77 -0.31
CA GLN A 41 2.64 7.87 -1.08
C GLN A 41 2.80 6.74 -2.12
N GLN A 42 2.41 5.51 -1.77
CA GLN A 42 2.77 4.31 -2.54
C GLN A 42 1.60 3.71 -3.33
N TYR A 43 0.33 3.99 -2.97
CA TYR A 43 -0.81 3.38 -3.65
C TYR A 43 -0.90 3.73 -5.14
N VAL A 44 -0.69 4.99 -5.49
CA VAL A 44 -0.74 5.48 -6.87
C VAL A 44 0.33 4.81 -7.75
N PRO A 45 1.63 4.83 -7.40
CA PRO A 45 2.65 4.16 -8.21
C PRO A 45 2.48 2.62 -8.23
N LEU A 46 2.02 2.01 -7.14
CA LEU A 46 1.69 0.57 -7.09
C LEU A 46 0.60 0.20 -8.09
N LYS A 47 -0.49 0.97 -8.13
CA LYS A 47 -1.62 0.71 -9.02
C LYS A 47 -1.26 0.98 -10.48
N ARG A 48 -0.46 2.01 -10.75
CA ARG A 48 0.08 2.28 -12.10
C ARG A 48 0.96 1.14 -12.61
N SER A 49 1.76 0.54 -11.74
CA SER A 49 2.64 -0.58 -12.11
C SER A 49 1.88 -1.90 -12.27
N ASN A 50 0.73 -2.06 -11.60
CA ASN A 50 -0.08 -3.28 -11.58
C ASN A 50 -1.58 -2.96 -11.79
N PRO A 51 -2.01 -2.57 -13.02
CA PRO A 51 -3.39 -2.14 -13.26
C PRO A 51 -4.43 -3.22 -12.96
N ASN A 52 -4.11 -4.48 -13.29
CA ASN A 52 -4.99 -5.63 -13.14
C ASN A 52 -4.96 -6.25 -11.73
N PHE A 53 -4.07 -5.80 -10.84
CA PHE A 53 -3.98 -6.36 -9.50
C PHE A 53 -5.04 -5.72 -8.58
N PRO A 54 -5.91 -6.53 -7.93
CA PRO A 54 -6.92 -6.01 -7.01
C PRO A 54 -6.27 -5.67 -5.66
N VAL A 55 -6.20 -4.37 -5.39
CA VAL A 55 -5.86 -3.81 -4.08
C VAL A 55 -7.13 -3.22 -3.47
N LEU A 56 -7.57 -3.77 -2.35
CA LEU A 56 -8.78 -3.37 -1.64
C LEU A 56 -8.38 -2.66 -0.35
N ILE A 57 -8.79 -1.40 -0.21
CA ILE A 57 -8.58 -0.62 1.02
C ILE A 57 -9.93 -0.54 1.73
N ARG A 58 -9.95 -0.94 3.00
CA ARG A 58 -11.14 -0.92 3.87
C ARG A 58 -10.83 -0.12 5.12
N GLU A 59 -11.57 0.96 5.27
CA GLU A 59 -11.44 1.85 6.42
C GLU A 59 -12.47 1.45 7.48
N CYS A 60 -12.00 1.17 8.70
CA CYS A 60 -12.83 0.73 9.83
C CYS A 60 -12.41 1.44 11.12
N SER A 61 -13.37 1.92 11.89
CA SER A 61 -13.13 2.62 13.16
C SER A 61 -12.63 1.65 14.25
N HIS A 62 -11.70 2.10 15.10
CA HIS A 62 -11.21 1.34 16.27
C HIS A 62 -10.60 -0.04 15.97
N THR A 63 -10.08 -0.24 14.75
CA THR A 63 -9.46 -1.50 14.33
C THR A 63 -7.96 -1.32 14.15
N GLU A 64 -7.18 -2.34 14.54
CA GLU A 64 -5.75 -2.39 14.27
C GLU A 64 -5.48 -2.54 12.77
N PRO A 65 -4.39 -1.97 12.24
CA PRO A 65 -4.07 -2.14 10.83
C PRO A 65 -3.76 -3.60 10.50
N VAL A 66 -4.47 -4.19 9.53
CA VAL A 66 -4.28 -5.59 9.11
C VAL A 66 -4.10 -5.67 7.60
N LEU A 67 -3.15 -6.49 7.16
CA LEU A 67 -2.88 -6.78 5.75
C LEU A 67 -3.21 -8.23 5.43
N TYR A 68 -4.11 -8.44 4.48
CA TYR A 68 -4.43 -9.76 3.93
C TYR A 68 -3.88 -9.89 2.52
N ALA A 69 -3.14 -10.96 2.28
CA ALA A 69 -2.63 -11.34 0.98
C ALA A 69 -3.28 -12.66 0.56
N ARG A 70 -3.92 -12.69 -0.60
CA ARG A 70 -4.45 -13.92 -1.19
C ARG A 70 -3.48 -14.40 -2.27
N TYR A 71 -3.12 -15.68 -2.22
CA TYR A 71 -2.31 -16.34 -3.23
C TYR A 71 -3.15 -17.18 -4.22
#